data_AF-A0AAJ0TFK6-F1
#
_entry.id   AF-A0AAJ0TFK6-F1
#
_cell.length_a   1.000
_cell.length_b   1.000
_cell.length_c   1.000
_cell.angle_alpha   90.00
_cell.angle_beta   90.00
_cell.angle_gamma   90.00
#
_symmetry.space_group_name_H-M   'P 1'
#
loop_
_entity.id
_entity.type
_entity.pdbx_description
1 polymer ?
#
loop_
_entity_poly.entity_id
_entity_poly.type
_entity_poly.pdbx_seq_one_letter_code
_entity_poly.pdbx_strand_id
1 'polypeptide(L)'
;MVGLDSLVLKSFFLTNLINFILLPLQALVILLRENPQAIITCGSDVALPFCYIAKLLGMKVIYIETRARITRPSRAGKLAYKIADLFFVQWSSLKRYYPKSIYAGILT
;
A
#
# COMPACT_ATOMS: atom_id res chain seq x y z
N MET A 1 -19.21 26.24 19.31
CA MET A 1 -18.87 25.20 18.31
C MET A 1 -17.36 25.19 18.01
N VAL A 2 -16.48 25.11 19.03
CA VAL A 2 -15.01 25.03 18.85
C VAL A 2 -14.39 23.85 19.62
N GLY A 3 -15.11 23.30 20.61
CA GLY A 3 -14.63 22.18 21.43
C GLY A 3 -14.78 20.79 20.79
N LEU A 4 -15.86 20.56 20.02
CA LEU A 4 -16.18 19.24 19.45
C LEU A 4 -15.18 18.82 18.37
N ASP A 5 -14.79 19.75 17.48
CA ASP A 5 -13.85 19.48 16.40
C ASP A 5 -12.46 19.15 16.92
N SER A 6 -12.00 19.81 17.99
CA SER A 6 -10.70 19.54 18.62
C SER A 6 -10.62 18.16 19.29
N LEU A 7 -11.73 17.68 19.85
CA LEU A 7 -11.83 16.36 20.49
C LEU A 7 -11.94 15.25 19.44
N VAL A 8 -12.69 15.47 18.36
CA VAL A 8 -12.76 14.54 17.23
C VAL A 8 -11.40 14.44 16.54
N LEU A 9 -10.72 15.56 16.31
CA LEU A 9 -9.33 15.56 15.78
C LEU A 9 -8.37 14.83 16.71
N LYS A 10 -8.39 15.09 18.01
CA LYS A 10 -7.54 14.38 18.98
C LYS A 10 -7.82 12.89 19.02
N SER A 11 -9.09 12.47 19.04
CA SER A 11 -9.51 11.07 19.02
C SER A 11 -9.10 10.38 17.71
N PHE A 12 -9.27 11.07 16.57
CA PHE A 12 -8.80 10.62 15.27
C PHE A 12 -7.27 10.46 15.24
N PHE A 13 -6.51 11.43 15.75
CA PHE A 13 -5.06 11.36 15.84
C PHE A 13 -4.56 10.23 16.75
N LEU A 14 -5.16 10.07 17.93
CA LEU A 14 -4.76 9.05 18.90
C LEU A 14 -5.05 7.63 18.39
N THR A 15 -6.23 7.44 17.79
CA THR A 15 -6.62 6.16 17.18
C THR A 15 -5.72 5.82 15.99
N ASN A 16 -5.37 6.82 15.15
CA ASN A 16 -4.46 6.62 14.04
C ASN A 16 -3.03 6.28 14.49
N LEU A 17 -2.54 6.86 15.59
CA LEU A 17 -1.20 6.54 16.11
C LEU A 17 -1.12 5.12 16.66
N ILE A 18 -2.15 4.67 17.38
CA ILE A 18 -2.25 3.29 17.87
C ILE A 18 -2.27 2.32 16.69
N ASN A 19 -3.10 2.58 15.67
CA ASN A 19 -3.15 1.76 14.47
C ASN A 19 -1.83 1.76 13.69
N PHE A 20 -1.10 2.88 13.68
CA PHE A 20 0.20 2.98 13.02
C PHE A 20 1.25 2.02 13.61
N ILE A 21 1.15 1.70 14.92
CA ILE A 21 2.04 0.76 15.60
C ILE A 21 1.48 -0.67 15.55
N LEU A 22 0.17 -0.84 15.76
CA LEU A 22 -0.46 -2.16 15.80
C LEU A 22 -0.49 -2.84 14.42
N LEU A 23 -0.70 -2.10 13.34
CA LEU A 23 -0.81 -2.67 11.99
C LEU A 23 0.49 -3.35 11.52
N PRO A 24 1.69 -2.75 11.66
CA PRO A 24 2.94 -3.46 11.38
C PRO A 24 3.15 -4.72 12.21
N LEU A 25 2.80 -4.70 13.50
CA LEU A 25 2.94 -5.87 14.37
C LEU A 25 1.99 -6.99 13.94
N GLN A 26 0.73 -6.67 13.66
CA GLN A 26 -0.24 -7.62 13.12
C GLN A 26 0.22 -8.16 11.77
N ALA A 27 0.72 -7.29 10.88
CA ALA A 27 1.27 -7.69 9.60
C ALA A 27 2.43 -8.68 9.76
N LEU A 28 3.37 -8.41 10.66
CA LEU A 28 4.48 -9.30 10.95
C LEU A 28 4.00 -10.68 11.45
N VAL A 29 3.07 -10.70 12.42
CA VAL A 29 2.51 -11.94 12.97
C VAL A 29 1.81 -12.76 11.88
N ILE A 30 0.98 -12.11 11.05
CA ILE A 30 0.28 -12.78 9.96
C ILE A 30 1.26 -13.32 8.93
N LEU A 31 2.26 -12.55 8.52
CA LEU A 31 3.23 -12.98 7.50
C LEU A 31 4.11 -14.12 7.97
N LEU A 32 4.52 -14.13 9.24
CA LEU A 32 5.27 -15.24 9.81
C LEU A 32 4.40 -16.49 9.98
N ARG A 33 3.13 -16.32 10.35
CA ARG A 33 2.19 -17.43 10.54
C ARG A 33 1.79 -18.11 9.23
N GLU A 34 1.37 -17.31 8.25
CA GLU A 34 0.89 -17.80 6.96
C GLU A 34 2.05 -18.14 6.01
N ASN A 35 3.25 -17.59 6.25
CA ASN A 35 4.48 -17.81 5.48
C ASN A 35 4.28 -17.78 3.95
N PRO A 36 3.64 -16.74 3.39
CA PRO A 36 3.35 -16.69 1.96
C PRO A 36 4.63 -16.52 1.15
N GLN A 37 4.65 -17.11 -0.05
CA GLN A 37 5.75 -16.89 -1.01
C GLN A 37 5.69 -15.48 -1.64
N ALA A 38 4.49 -14.91 -1.75
CA ALA A 38 4.26 -13.61 -2.34
C ALA A 38 3.03 -12.91 -1.74
N ILE A 39 3.04 -11.58 -1.75
CA ILE A 39 1.86 -10.73 -1.51
C ILE A 39 1.44 -10.09 -2.82
N ILE A 40 0.13 -10.09 -3.09
CA ILE A 40 -0.48 -9.32 -4.17
C ILE A 40 -1.43 -8.30 -3.55
N THR A 41 -1.32 -7.02 -3.93
CA THR A 41 -2.25 -6.00 -3.41
C THR A 41 -2.48 -4.83 -4.38
N CYS A 42 -3.71 -4.32 -4.36
CA CYS A 42 -4.10 -3.02 -4.93
C CYS A 42 -4.23 -1.93 -3.85
N GLY A 43 -3.78 -2.24 -2.63
CA GLY A 43 -4.14 -1.50 -1.42
C GLY A 43 -3.55 -0.11 -1.32
N SER A 44 -4.22 0.75 -0.55
CA SER A 44 -3.78 2.11 -0.23
C SER A 44 -2.61 2.12 0.75
N ASP A 45 -2.30 3.27 1.36
CA ASP A 45 -1.16 3.44 2.26
C ASP A 45 -1.13 2.43 3.43
N VAL A 46 -2.29 1.88 3.84
CA VAL A 46 -2.43 0.86 4.89
C VAL A 46 -1.82 -0.50 4.51
N ALA A 47 -1.73 -0.81 3.20
CA ALA A 47 -1.12 -2.05 2.72
C ALA A 47 0.41 -1.97 2.65
N LEU A 48 0.99 -0.77 2.74
CA LEU A 48 2.44 -0.59 2.63
C LEU A 48 3.21 -1.30 3.76
N PRO A 49 2.85 -1.19 5.05
CA PRO A 49 3.53 -1.94 6.12
C PRO A 49 3.63 -3.44 5.83
N PHE A 50 2.56 -4.07 5.34
CA PHE A 50 2.59 -5.47 4.93
C PHE A 50 3.60 -5.72 3.81
N CYS A 51 3.59 -4.88 2.77
CA CYS A 51 4.52 -5.02 1.64
C CYS A 51 5.98 -4.84 2.07
N TYR A 52 6.28 -3.84 2.92
CA TYR A 52 7.63 -3.60 3.41
C TYR A 52 8.12 -4.75 4.30
N ILE A 53 7.28 -5.23 5.24
CA ILE A 53 7.63 -6.35 6.10
C ILE A 53 7.84 -7.63 5.28
N ALA A 54 6.95 -7.93 4.33
CA ALA A 54 7.13 -9.05 3.41
C ALA A 54 8.46 -8.97 2.66
N LYS A 55 8.81 -7.77 2.15
CA LYS A 55 10.08 -7.58 1.46
C LYS A 55 11.28 -7.83 2.38
N LEU A 56 11.22 -7.41 3.64
CA LEU A 56 12.25 -7.67 4.65
C LEU A 56 12.35 -9.17 4.98
N LEU A 57 11.24 -9.90 4.94
CA LEU A 57 11.19 -11.36 5.12
C LEU A 57 11.58 -12.15 3.86
N GLY A 58 11.99 -11.48 2.77
CA GLY A 58 12.40 -12.12 1.51
C GLY A 58 11.24 -12.58 0.62
N MET A 59 10.00 -12.22 0.95
CA MET A 59 8.82 -12.55 0.17
C MET A 59 8.71 -11.67 -1.07
N LYS A 60 8.04 -12.17 -2.12
CA LYS A 60 7.78 -11.39 -3.33
C LYS A 60 6.65 -10.40 -3.12
N VAL A 61 6.82 -9.17 -3.59
CA VAL A 61 5.78 -8.13 -3.52
C VAL A 61 5.29 -7.82 -4.93
N ILE A 62 4.01 -8.10 -5.18
CA ILE A 62 3.31 -7.77 -6.42
C ILE A 62 2.31 -6.67 -6.10
N TYR A 63 2.49 -5.51 -6.73
CA TYR A 63 1.64 -4.36 -6.49
C TYR A 63 0.90 -3.95 -7.75
N ILE A 64 -0.39 -3.66 -7.62
CA ILE A 64 -1.25 -3.22 -8.72
C ILE A 64 -1.71 -1.80 -8.38
N GLU A 65 -1.35 -0.82 -9.21
CA GLU A 65 -1.81 0.55 -9.01
C GLU A 65 -3.34 0.63 -9.19
N THR A 66 -3.97 1.43 -8.33
CA THR A 66 -5.43 1.54 -8.30
C THR A 66 -5.97 2.10 -9.61
N ARG A 67 -7.12 1.56 -10.03
CA ARG A 67 -7.86 2.00 -11.22
C ARG A 67 -8.19 3.49 -11.18
N ALA A 68 -8.38 4.06 -9.99
CA ALA A 68 -8.70 5.48 -9.81
C ALA A 68 -7.58 6.43 -10.30
N ARG A 69 -6.35 5.93 -10.50
CA ARG A 69 -5.22 6.73 -10.97
C ARG A 69 -5.04 6.60 -12.48
N ILE A 70 -5.63 7.53 -13.23
CA ILE A 70 -5.53 7.54 -14.69
C ILE A 70 -4.26 8.26 -15.16
N THR A 71 -4.10 9.54 -14.80
CA THR A 71 -3.04 10.41 -15.35
C THR A 71 -1.91 10.68 -14.36
N ARG A 72 -2.11 10.42 -13.06
CA ARG A 72 -1.13 10.70 -12.01
C ARG A 72 -1.01 9.54 -11.03
N PRO A 73 0.21 9.21 -10.57
CA PRO A 73 0.47 8.14 -9.61
C PRO A 73 -0.14 8.40 -8.23
N SER A 74 -0.48 7.35 -7.48
CA SER A 74 -0.86 7.48 -6.07
C SER A 74 0.37 7.65 -5.17
N ARG A 75 0.18 8.13 -3.94
CA ARG A 75 1.26 8.16 -2.92
C ARG A 75 1.69 6.73 -2.58
N ALA A 76 0.72 5.86 -2.29
CA ALA A 76 0.94 4.43 -2.06
C ALA A 76 1.73 3.78 -3.20
N GLY A 77 1.28 3.93 -4.44
CA GLY A 77 1.91 3.35 -5.61
C GLY A 77 3.34 3.84 -5.82
N LYS A 78 3.64 5.13 -5.56
CA LYS A 78 5.04 5.63 -5.60
C LYS A 78 5.93 4.95 -4.57
N LEU A 79 5.42 4.66 -3.38
CA LEU A 79 6.18 4.00 -2.32
C LEU A 79 6.33 2.50 -2.62
N ALA A 80 5.24 1.84 -2.98
CA ALA A 80 5.23 0.43 -3.37
C ALA A 80 6.14 0.15 -4.58
N TYR A 81 6.17 1.05 -5.57
CA TYR A 81 7.02 0.90 -6.77
C TYR A 81 8.52 0.77 -6.44
N LYS A 82 8.97 1.27 -5.29
CA LYS A 82 10.37 1.15 -4.86
C LYS A 82 10.72 -0.26 -4.37
N ILE A 83 9.74 -1.02 -3.90
CA ILE A 83 9.95 -2.33 -3.25
C ILE A 83 9.34 -3.50 -4.02
N ALA A 84 8.37 -3.23 -4.89
CA ALA A 84 7.65 -4.24 -5.65
C ALA A 84 8.59 -5.01 -6.59
N ASP A 85 8.50 -6.34 -6.56
CA ASP A 85 9.13 -7.22 -7.55
C ASP A 85 8.39 -7.15 -8.89
N LEU A 86 7.05 -7.06 -8.84
CA LEU A 86 6.20 -6.81 -10.00
C LEU A 86 5.26 -5.65 -9.72
N PHE A 87 5.14 -4.73 -10.67
CA PHE A 87 4.28 -3.56 -10.54
C PHE A 87 3.38 -3.42 -11.75
N PHE A 88 2.07 -3.48 -11.55
CA PHE A 88 1.09 -3.38 -12.62
C PHE A 88 0.41 -2.00 -12.63
N VAL A 89 0.16 -1.49 -13.84
CA VAL A 89 -0.62 -0.27 -14.05
C VAL A 89 -1.79 -0.57 -14.99
N GLN A 90 -2.94 0.05 -14.71
CA GLN A 90 -4.15 -0.14 -15.52
C GLN A 90 -4.30 0.86 -16.66
N TRP A 91 -3.52 1.95 -16.63
CA TRP A 91 -3.56 3.02 -17.62
C TRP A 91 -2.17 3.23 -18.21
N SER A 92 -2.09 3.25 -19.55
CA SER A 92 -0.82 3.40 -20.27
C SER A 92 -0.14 4.75 -19.96
N SER A 93 -0.94 5.79 -19.69
CA SER A 93 -0.48 7.11 -19.21
C SER A 93 0.40 7.04 -17.96
N LEU A 94 0.25 6.02 -17.11
CA LEU A 94 1.08 5.87 -15.91
C LEU A 94 2.48 5.33 -16.19
N LYS A 95 2.75 4.75 -17.36
CA LYS A 95 4.07 4.23 -17.73
C LYS A 95 5.15 5.31 -17.70
N ARG A 96 4.80 6.58 -17.91
CA ARG A 96 5.73 7.72 -17.77
C ARG A 96 6.26 7.91 -16.35
N TYR A 97 5.49 7.50 -15.34
CA TYR A 97 5.89 7.56 -13.92
C TYR A 97 6.50 6.24 -13.44
N TYR A 98 6.03 5.13 -14.01
CA TYR A 98 6.44 3.78 -13.67
C TYR A 98 7.01 3.07 -14.90
N PRO A 99 8.21 3.44 -15.39
CA PRO A 99 8.74 2.90 -16.63
C PRO A 99 8.87 1.37 -16.63
N LYS A 100 9.20 0.78 -15.48
CA LYS A 100 9.34 -0.67 -15.28
C LYS A 100 8.02 -1.39 -15.00
N SER A 101 6.90 -0.68 -14.93
CA SER A 101 5.60 -1.30 -14.69
C SER A 101 5.12 -2.11 -15.90
N ILE A 102 4.29 -3.11 -15.63
CA ILE A 102 3.59 -3.90 -16.64
C ILE A 102 2.20 -3.27 -16.84
N TYR A 103 1.88 -2.88 -18.07
CA TYR A 103 0.54 -2.43 -18.41
C TYR A 103 -0.37 -3.65 -18.55
N ALA A 104 -1.36 -3.78 -17.67
CA ALA A 104 -2.29 -4.91 -17.65
C ALA A 104 -3.72 -4.54 -18.09
N GLY A 105 -3.93 -3.29 -18.50
CA GLY A 105 -5.26 -2.80 -18.83
C GLY A 105 -6.21 -2.86 -17.63
N ILE A 106 -7.49 -3.03 -17.92
CA ILE A 106 -8.54 -3.12 -16.91
C ILE A 106 -8.52 -4.53 -16.31
N LEU A 107 -8.13 -4.63 -15.04
CA LEU A 107 -8.33 -5.84 -14.25
C LEU A 107 -9.75 -5.74 -13.65
N THR A 108 -10.65 -6.64 -14.06
CA THR A 108 -12.06 -6.71 -13.66
C THR A 108 -12.25 -7.11 -12.21
#